data_AF-A0A7W1ND54-F1
#
_entry.id   AF-A0A7W1ND54-F1
#
_cell.length_a   1.000
_cell.length_b   1.000
_cell.length_c   1.000
_cell.angle_alpha   90.00
_cell.angle_beta   90.00
_cell.angle_gamma   90.00
#
_symmetry.space_group_name_H-M   'P 1'
#
loop_
_entity.id
_entity.type
_entity.pdbx_description
1 polymer ?
#
loop_
_entity_poly.entity_id
_entity_poly.type
_entity_poly.pdbx_seq_one_letter_code
_entity_poly.pdbx_strand_id
1 'polypeptide(L)'
;ALIAAIDRLATDRPRLTHRLGDLWCSAMEALLARPATLANRALVGSYLELCDRRLSAHSGTAINAARGLLFMERWQEVLDRFPQQRQQCCAAEVALGRPDVVIDRYPDRHAPMYDALIASGRYDELATRCRLDEGYDPRRDREIMGQMGLTALAAQLHPWDITRQLDAGNFQQSTTPRPNDWGWRREMLLTGRADVIPEHEVATDIAVLMALGRIDDAVALGERQPHLYAWPRYLLGLRAAIAGDMPAARRWFVVPPERTFTQRRCEPARTLILPWLRELAGERGALTAACSDTRDNRRWFDRQRPWHLARYLLGEIDEAGLRAQPYCQYAEADLLLAQAVLAERRGDRAAASASYRAWADLPRWRRDDVVEPVSEEFVAWRLAKLAAP
;
A
#
# COMPACT_ATOMS: atom_id res chain seq x y z
N ALA A 1 3.53 -34.63 7.72
CA ALA A 1 2.33 -35.18 8.41
C ALA A 1 1.07 -35.11 7.55
N LEU A 2 0.59 -33.92 7.14
CA LEU A 2 -0.64 -33.77 6.37
C LEU A 2 -0.66 -34.57 5.05
N ILE A 3 0.42 -34.49 4.24
CA ILE A 3 0.58 -35.27 3.00
C ILE A 3 0.35 -36.77 3.23
N ALA A 4 1.04 -37.35 4.22
CA ALA A 4 0.91 -38.77 4.55
C ALA A 4 -0.50 -39.14 5.05
N ALA A 5 -1.17 -38.25 5.79
CA ALA A 5 -2.53 -38.46 6.23
C ALA A 5 -3.52 -38.46 5.05
N ILE A 6 -3.37 -37.53 4.10
CA ILE A 6 -4.18 -37.48 2.88
C ILE A 6 -3.95 -38.74 2.03
N ASP A 7 -2.70 -39.14 1.79
CA ASP A 7 -2.36 -40.31 0.97
C ASP A 7 -2.99 -41.60 1.54
N ARG A 8 -2.84 -41.82 2.86
CA ARG A 8 -3.43 -42.95 3.56
C ARG A 8 -4.96 -42.92 3.48
N LEU A 9 -5.60 -41.78 3.77
CA LEU A 9 -7.06 -41.68 3.74
C LEU A 9 -7.64 -41.83 2.33
N ALA A 10 -6.95 -41.34 1.30
CA ALA A 10 -7.35 -41.53 -0.09
C ALA A 10 -7.27 -43.01 -0.49
N THR A 11 -6.29 -43.74 0.04
CA THR A 11 -6.13 -45.19 -0.16
C THR A 11 -7.22 -45.98 0.56
N ASP A 12 -7.39 -45.73 1.86
CA ASP A 12 -8.28 -46.54 2.71
C ASP A 12 -9.77 -46.20 2.49
N ARG A 13 -10.07 -44.99 2.00
CA ARG A 13 -11.43 -44.47 1.88
C ARG A 13 -11.64 -43.70 0.57
N PRO A 14 -11.73 -44.38 -0.59
CA PRO A 14 -11.88 -43.73 -1.90
C PRO A 14 -13.06 -42.77 -2.01
N ARG A 15 -14.16 -43.03 -1.27
CA ARG A 15 -15.32 -42.12 -1.19
C ARG A 15 -15.00 -40.73 -0.63
N LEU A 16 -13.86 -40.55 0.03
CA LEU A 16 -13.42 -39.27 0.58
C LEU A 16 -12.54 -38.46 -0.38
N THR A 17 -12.20 -39.00 -1.56
CA THR A 17 -11.24 -38.38 -2.51
C THR A 17 -11.59 -36.94 -2.84
N HIS A 18 -12.88 -36.62 -3.02
CA HIS A 18 -13.30 -35.24 -3.26
C HIS A 18 -12.95 -34.30 -2.11
N ARG A 19 -13.38 -34.62 -0.88
CA ARG A 19 -13.08 -33.80 0.31
C ARG A 19 -11.59 -33.70 0.59
N LEU A 20 -10.84 -34.75 0.29
CA LEU A 20 -9.37 -34.74 0.40
C LEU A 20 -8.73 -33.85 -0.67
N GLY A 21 -9.30 -33.78 -1.88
CA GLY A 21 -8.94 -32.82 -2.92
C GLY A 21 -9.13 -31.38 -2.46
N ASP A 22 -10.27 -31.06 -1.83
CA ASP A 22 -10.53 -29.72 -1.28
C ASP A 22 -9.52 -29.34 -0.19
N LEU A 23 -9.25 -30.27 0.75
CA LEU A 23 -8.26 -30.06 1.80
C LEU A 23 -6.84 -29.85 1.24
N TRP A 24 -6.48 -30.64 0.21
CA TRP A 24 -5.21 -30.49 -0.49
C TRP A 24 -5.11 -29.11 -1.15
N CYS A 25 -6.17 -28.62 -1.79
CA CYS A 25 -6.22 -27.28 -2.41
C CYS A 25 -5.96 -26.18 -1.39
N SER A 26 -6.68 -26.18 -0.26
CA SER A 26 -6.48 -25.17 0.80
C SER A 26 -5.06 -25.21 1.38
N ALA A 27 -4.50 -26.41 1.56
CA ALA A 27 -3.14 -26.57 2.06
C ALA A 27 -2.09 -26.07 1.04
N MET A 28 -2.28 -26.35 -0.25
CA MET A 28 -1.42 -25.86 -1.33
C MET A 28 -1.48 -24.32 -1.41
N GLU A 29 -2.66 -23.72 -1.34
CA GLU A 29 -2.83 -22.26 -1.35
C GLU A 29 -2.10 -21.58 -0.18
N ALA A 30 -2.25 -22.12 1.03
CA ALA A 30 -1.55 -21.63 2.21
C ALA A 30 -0.01 -21.80 2.11
N LEU A 31 0.46 -22.83 1.40
CA LEU A 31 1.88 -23.04 1.14
C LEU A 31 2.41 -22.06 0.09
N LEU A 32 1.66 -21.81 -0.99
CA LEU A 32 2.01 -20.87 -2.07
C LEU A 32 2.03 -19.41 -1.62
N ALA A 33 1.33 -19.06 -0.54
CA ALA A 33 1.40 -17.74 0.07
C ALA A 33 2.71 -17.48 0.85
N ARG A 34 3.57 -18.50 1.01
CA ARG A 34 4.85 -18.38 1.73
C ARG A 34 5.99 -18.00 0.78
N PRO A 35 7.11 -17.44 1.28
CA PRO A 35 8.29 -17.19 0.46
C PRO A 35 8.84 -18.45 -0.21
N ALA A 36 9.38 -18.32 -1.42
CA ALA A 36 9.90 -19.41 -2.24
C ALA A 36 11.26 -19.96 -1.78
N THR A 37 11.35 -20.39 -0.52
CA THR A 37 12.54 -21.03 0.05
C THR A 37 12.72 -22.46 -0.48
N LEU A 38 13.94 -23.00 -0.40
CA LEU A 38 14.24 -24.38 -0.80
C LEU A 38 13.34 -25.40 -0.07
N ALA A 39 13.11 -25.20 1.23
CA ALA A 39 12.24 -26.06 2.02
C ALA A 39 10.76 -26.01 1.57
N ASN A 40 10.25 -24.80 1.27
CA ASN A 40 8.88 -24.66 0.78
C ASN A 40 8.72 -25.25 -0.63
N ARG A 41 9.71 -25.07 -1.50
CA ARG A 41 9.75 -25.70 -2.83
C ARG A 41 9.72 -27.23 -2.73
N ALA A 42 10.54 -27.82 -1.86
CA ALA A 42 10.51 -29.26 -1.62
C ALA A 42 9.12 -29.75 -1.16
N LEU A 43 8.47 -29.02 -0.26
CA LEU A 43 7.10 -29.33 0.18
C LEU A 43 6.10 -29.24 -0.97
N VAL A 44 6.14 -28.19 -1.81
CA VAL A 44 5.27 -28.07 -2.99
C VAL A 44 5.46 -29.27 -3.91
N GLY A 45 6.71 -29.68 -4.16
CA GLY A 45 7.03 -30.89 -4.91
C GLY A 45 6.33 -32.13 -4.37
N SER A 46 6.39 -32.37 -3.06
CA SER A 46 5.70 -33.50 -2.41
C SER A 46 4.17 -33.42 -2.52
N TYR A 47 3.58 -32.22 -2.48
CA TYR A 47 2.14 -32.05 -2.71
C TYR A 47 1.74 -32.35 -4.17
N LEU A 48 2.56 -31.94 -5.14
CA LEU A 48 2.34 -32.24 -6.56
C LEU A 48 2.41 -33.74 -6.83
N GLU A 49 3.40 -34.44 -6.28
CA GLU A 49 3.50 -35.90 -6.38
C GLU A 49 2.28 -36.60 -5.78
N LEU A 50 1.79 -36.14 -4.62
CA LEU A 50 0.56 -36.67 -4.02
C LEU A 50 -0.66 -36.43 -4.92
N CYS A 51 -0.77 -35.24 -5.52
CA CYS A 51 -1.85 -34.93 -6.46
C CYS A 51 -1.82 -35.88 -7.66
N ASP A 52 -0.65 -36.11 -8.23
CA ASP A 52 -0.46 -36.98 -9.39
C ASP A 52 -0.85 -38.43 -9.08
N ARG A 53 -0.50 -38.92 -7.90
CA ARG A 53 -0.84 -40.29 -7.48
C ARG A 53 -2.32 -40.48 -7.11
N ARG A 54 -2.97 -39.48 -6.50
CA ARG A 54 -4.25 -39.70 -5.78
C ARG A 54 -5.39 -38.77 -6.18
N LEU A 55 -5.10 -37.58 -6.67
CA LEU A 55 -6.09 -36.49 -6.77
C LEU A 55 -6.18 -35.87 -8.18
N SER A 56 -5.57 -36.50 -9.19
CA SER A 56 -5.54 -36.01 -10.57
C SER A 56 -6.92 -35.91 -11.23
N ALA A 57 -7.88 -36.71 -10.78
CA ALA A 57 -9.26 -36.68 -11.27
C ALA A 57 -10.12 -35.55 -10.64
N HIS A 58 -9.60 -34.85 -9.61
CA HIS A 58 -10.35 -33.79 -8.93
C HIS A 58 -10.25 -32.47 -9.70
N SER A 59 -11.37 -31.93 -10.17
CA SER A 59 -11.37 -30.72 -11.01
C SER A 59 -10.73 -29.50 -10.35
N GLY A 60 -10.85 -29.37 -9.02
CA GLY A 60 -10.25 -28.26 -8.26
C GLY A 60 -8.73 -28.32 -8.12
N THR A 61 -8.09 -29.49 -8.30
CA THR A 61 -6.63 -29.62 -8.05
C THR A 61 -5.80 -29.08 -9.20
N ALA A 62 -6.32 -29.08 -10.44
CA ALA A 62 -5.58 -28.64 -11.63
C ALA A 62 -5.07 -27.19 -11.53
N ILE A 63 -5.91 -26.26 -11.06
CA ILE A 63 -5.52 -24.84 -10.89
C ILE A 63 -4.36 -24.73 -9.88
N ASN A 64 -4.50 -25.36 -8.72
CA ASN A 64 -3.51 -25.27 -7.65
C ASN A 64 -2.24 -26.08 -7.95
N ALA A 65 -2.33 -27.17 -8.72
CA ALA A 65 -1.19 -27.90 -9.25
C ALA A 65 -0.40 -27.05 -10.26
N ALA A 66 -1.08 -26.39 -11.21
CA ALA A 66 -0.45 -25.46 -12.14
C ALA A 66 0.24 -24.28 -11.41
N ARG A 67 -0.39 -23.70 -10.38
CA ARG A 67 0.25 -22.69 -9.51
C ARG A 67 1.46 -23.24 -8.76
N GLY A 68 1.39 -24.49 -8.29
CA GLY A 68 2.51 -25.23 -7.70
C GLY A 68 3.70 -25.34 -8.65
N LEU A 69 3.46 -25.71 -9.90
CA LEU A 69 4.51 -25.78 -10.91
C LEU A 69 5.12 -24.41 -11.24
N LEU A 70 4.31 -23.35 -11.33
CA LEU A 70 4.81 -21.97 -11.48
C LEU A 70 5.74 -21.57 -10.32
N PHE A 71 5.34 -21.85 -9.07
CA PHE A 71 6.15 -21.59 -7.88
C PHE A 71 7.48 -22.36 -7.88
N MET A 72 7.49 -23.54 -8.50
CA MET A 72 8.67 -24.39 -8.69
C MET A 72 9.48 -24.04 -9.94
N GLU A 73 9.08 -23.02 -10.70
CA GLU A 73 9.70 -22.60 -11.97
C GLU A 73 9.70 -23.70 -13.06
N ARG A 74 8.76 -24.65 -12.97
CA ARG A 74 8.54 -25.72 -13.96
C ARG A 74 7.56 -25.25 -15.04
N TRP A 75 7.87 -24.15 -15.71
CA TRP A 75 6.93 -23.42 -16.57
C TRP A 75 6.46 -24.23 -17.78
N GLN A 76 7.36 -24.93 -18.48
CA GLN A 76 7.00 -25.74 -19.64
C GLN A 76 5.98 -26.84 -19.27
N GLU A 77 6.12 -27.42 -18.09
CA GLU A 77 5.21 -28.46 -17.62
C GLU A 77 3.80 -27.95 -17.33
N VAL A 78 3.65 -26.66 -16.97
CA VAL A 78 2.33 -26.02 -16.88
C VAL A 78 1.63 -26.06 -18.24
N LEU A 79 2.36 -25.71 -19.30
CA LEU A 79 1.83 -25.67 -20.66
C LEU A 79 1.47 -27.07 -21.17
N ASP A 80 2.32 -28.05 -20.88
CA ASP A 80 2.15 -29.44 -21.35
C ASP A 80 1.01 -30.15 -20.60
N ARG A 81 0.93 -30.01 -19.28
CA ARG A 81 0.00 -30.77 -18.43
C ARG A 81 -1.33 -30.07 -18.19
N PHE A 82 -1.34 -28.74 -18.20
CA PHE A 82 -2.49 -27.94 -17.80
C PHE A 82 -2.92 -26.90 -18.86
N PRO A 83 -3.05 -27.27 -20.15
CA PRO A 83 -3.33 -26.30 -21.23
C PRO A 83 -4.68 -25.57 -21.08
N GLN A 84 -5.61 -26.10 -20.28
CA GLN A 84 -6.90 -25.48 -19.98
C GLN A 84 -6.81 -24.39 -18.89
N GLN A 85 -5.72 -24.36 -18.12
CA GLN A 85 -5.49 -23.39 -17.06
C GLN A 85 -4.87 -22.12 -17.67
N ARG A 86 -5.67 -21.41 -18.48
CA ARG A 86 -5.21 -20.31 -19.35
C ARG A 86 -4.42 -19.24 -18.60
N GLN A 87 -4.87 -18.83 -17.41
CA GLN A 87 -4.17 -17.81 -16.61
C GLN A 87 -2.76 -18.26 -16.22
N GLN A 88 -2.60 -19.52 -15.79
CA GLN A 88 -1.32 -20.10 -15.43
C GLN A 88 -0.43 -20.32 -16.66
N CYS A 89 -1.02 -20.69 -17.80
CA CYS A 89 -0.31 -20.79 -19.07
C CYS A 89 0.26 -19.43 -19.49
N CYS A 90 -0.51 -18.34 -19.38
CA CYS A 90 -0.01 -17.00 -19.69
C CYS A 90 1.21 -16.64 -18.82
N ALA A 91 1.13 -16.88 -17.51
CA ALA A 91 2.25 -16.63 -16.61
C ALA A 91 3.49 -17.48 -16.96
N ALA A 92 3.29 -18.74 -17.34
CA ALA A 92 4.37 -19.62 -17.79
C ALA A 92 5.04 -19.12 -19.09
N GLU A 93 4.27 -18.69 -20.08
CA GLU A 93 4.81 -18.15 -21.34
C GLU A 93 5.60 -16.86 -21.11
N VAL A 94 5.11 -15.93 -20.28
CA VAL A 94 5.87 -14.73 -19.91
C VAL A 94 7.18 -15.10 -19.23
N ALA A 95 7.15 -16.03 -18.26
CA ALA A 95 8.35 -16.48 -17.54
C ALA A 95 9.36 -17.19 -18.46
N LEU A 96 8.91 -17.86 -19.51
CA LEU A 96 9.74 -18.44 -20.56
C LEU A 96 10.28 -17.42 -21.58
N GLY A 97 10.00 -16.13 -21.40
CA GLY A 97 10.42 -15.07 -22.32
C GLY A 97 9.63 -15.05 -23.63
N ARG A 98 8.39 -15.53 -23.61
CA ARG A 98 7.48 -15.60 -24.79
C ARG A 98 6.22 -14.73 -24.61
N PRO A 99 6.34 -13.44 -24.26
CA PRO A 99 5.17 -12.59 -24.03
C PRO A 99 4.29 -12.43 -25.28
N ASP A 100 4.84 -12.45 -26.49
CA ASP A 100 4.05 -12.32 -27.72
C ASP A 100 3.06 -13.49 -27.90
N VAL A 101 3.41 -14.70 -27.46
CA VAL A 101 2.50 -15.85 -27.46
C VAL A 101 1.27 -15.56 -26.60
N VAL A 102 1.43 -14.82 -25.50
CA VAL A 102 0.31 -14.46 -24.63
C VAL A 102 -0.64 -13.48 -25.31
N ILE A 103 -0.09 -12.47 -25.97
CA ILE A 103 -0.84 -11.44 -26.69
C ILE A 103 -1.65 -12.09 -27.83
N ASP A 104 -1.06 -13.03 -28.55
CA ASP A 104 -1.69 -13.67 -29.70
C ASP A 104 -2.69 -14.76 -29.31
N ARG A 105 -2.32 -15.63 -28.34
CA ARG A 105 -3.11 -16.82 -28.00
C ARG A 105 -4.20 -16.56 -26.94
N TYR A 106 -4.03 -15.54 -26.12
CA TYR A 106 -4.94 -15.24 -25.00
C TYR A 106 -5.43 -13.78 -24.99
N PRO A 107 -5.96 -13.25 -26.11
CA PRO A 107 -6.38 -11.85 -26.21
C PRO A 107 -7.58 -11.50 -25.30
N ASP A 108 -8.35 -12.50 -24.88
CA ASP A 108 -9.47 -12.38 -23.93
C ASP A 108 -9.02 -12.28 -22.46
N ARG A 109 -7.72 -12.52 -22.19
CA ARG A 109 -7.15 -12.50 -20.84
C ARG A 109 -6.43 -11.19 -20.62
N HIS A 110 -7.23 -10.14 -20.45
CA HIS A 110 -6.77 -8.76 -20.28
C HIS A 110 -5.61 -8.63 -19.30
N ALA A 111 -5.76 -9.12 -18.06
CA ALA A 111 -4.70 -9.02 -17.05
C ALA A 111 -3.37 -9.68 -17.48
N PRO A 112 -3.31 -10.98 -17.84
CA PRO A 112 -2.07 -11.58 -18.34
C PRO A 112 -1.54 -10.98 -19.65
N MET A 113 -2.43 -10.54 -20.55
CA MET A 113 -2.04 -9.85 -21.78
C MET A 113 -1.34 -8.52 -21.46
N TYR A 114 -1.83 -7.76 -20.48
CA TYR A 114 -1.17 -6.54 -20.02
C TYR A 114 0.22 -6.84 -19.45
N ASP A 115 0.33 -7.85 -18.58
CA ASP A 115 1.63 -8.28 -18.03
C ASP A 115 2.62 -8.67 -19.18
N ALA A 116 2.13 -9.28 -20.26
CA ALA A 116 2.93 -9.62 -21.43
C ALA A 116 3.34 -8.41 -22.28
N LEU A 117 2.44 -7.45 -22.51
CA LEU A 117 2.75 -6.18 -23.19
C LEU A 117 3.82 -5.38 -22.44
N ILE A 118 3.76 -5.42 -21.10
CA ILE A 118 4.77 -4.82 -20.23
C ILE A 118 6.11 -5.53 -20.40
N ALA A 119 6.13 -6.87 -20.28
CA ALA A 119 7.34 -7.67 -20.40
C ALA A 119 8.03 -7.54 -21.77
N SER A 120 7.27 -7.27 -22.83
CA SER A 120 7.77 -7.03 -24.20
C SER A 120 8.09 -5.56 -24.50
N GLY A 121 7.85 -4.64 -23.57
CA GLY A 121 8.07 -3.20 -23.77
C GLY A 121 7.11 -2.53 -24.77
N ARG A 122 5.97 -3.17 -25.10
CA ARG A 122 4.96 -2.69 -26.06
C ARG A 122 3.96 -1.74 -25.41
N TYR A 123 4.45 -0.68 -24.78
CA TYR A 123 3.62 0.16 -23.93
C TYR A 123 2.57 0.99 -24.70
N ASP A 124 2.83 1.37 -25.95
CA ASP A 124 1.88 2.09 -26.82
C ASP A 124 0.66 1.24 -27.22
N GLU A 125 0.82 -0.08 -27.24
CA GLU A 125 -0.30 -0.98 -27.47
C GLU A 125 -1.10 -1.23 -26.19
N LEU A 126 -0.40 -1.43 -25.05
CA LEU A 126 -1.03 -1.52 -23.74
C LEU A 126 -1.96 -0.31 -23.50
N ALA A 127 -1.39 0.87 -23.67
CA ALA A 127 -2.06 2.16 -23.76
C ALA A 127 -3.36 2.18 -24.56
N THR A 128 -3.28 1.71 -25.80
CA THR A 128 -4.42 1.71 -26.71
C THR A 128 -5.50 0.73 -26.24
N ARG A 129 -5.11 -0.45 -25.77
CA ARG A 129 -6.04 -1.49 -25.30
C ARG A 129 -6.73 -1.11 -23.99
N CYS A 130 -6.01 -0.54 -23.02
CA CYS A 130 -6.60 -0.09 -21.75
C CYS A 130 -7.71 0.95 -21.96
N ARG A 131 -7.61 1.80 -23.00
CA ARG A 131 -8.66 2.77 -23.33
C ARG A 131 -9.93 2.14 -23.90
N LEU A 132 -9.84 0.94 -24.46
CA LEU A 132 -10.94 0.26 -25.14
C LEU A 132 -11.64 -0.79 -24.26
N ASP A 133 -11.04 -1.17 -23.14
CA ASP A 133 -11.54 -2.22 -22.25
C ASP A 133 -12.43 -1.61 -21.14
N GLU A 134 -13.74 -1.85 -21.21
CA GLU A 134 -14.72 -1.39 -20.20
C GLU A 134 -14.53 -2.05 -18.81
N GLY A 135 -13.82 -3.17 -18.74
CA GLY A 135 -13.50 -3.88 -17.49
C GLY A 135 -12.14 -3.50 -16.89
N TYR A 136 -11.47 -2.50 -17.46
CA TYR A 136 -10.12 -2.11 -17.10
C TYR A 136 -10.04 -1.42 -15.73
N ASP A 137 -9.12 -1.85 -14.84
CA ASP A 137 -8.84 -1.22 -13.54
C ASP A 137 -7.60 -0.31 -13.61
N PRO A 138 -7.77 1.03 -13.62
CA PRO A 138 -6.67 2.00 -13.71
C PRO A 138 -5.69 1.95 -12.53
N ARG A 139 -6.06 1.33 -11.41
CA ARG A 139 -5.17 1.21 -10.25
C ARG A 139 -3.98 0.29 -10.53
N ARG A 140 -4.19 -0.73 -11.37
CA ARG A 140 -3.14 -1.69 -11.72
C ARG A 140 -2.07 -1.06 -12.63
N ASP A 141 -2.44 -0.21 -13.60
CA ASP A 141 -1.46 0.58 -14.37
C ASP A 141 -0.64 1.51 -13.48
N ARG A 142 -1.26 2.11 -12.45
CA ARG A 142 -0.55 3.03 -11.56
C ARG A 142 0.58 2.32 -10.82
N GLU A 143 0.32 1.12 -10.32
CA GLU A 143 1.33 0.32 -9.63
C GLU A 143 2.44 -0.12 -10.59
N ILE A 144 2.07 -0.63 -11.75
CA ILE A 144 3.01 -1.13 -12.77
C ILE A 144 3.84 0.01 -13.35
N MET A 145 3.22 1.08 -13.86
CA MET A 145 3.94 2.19 -14.49
C MET A 145 4.71 3.04 -13.48
N GLY A 146 4.24 3.09 -12.22
CA GLY A 146 4.98 3.67 -11.11
C GLY A 146 6.27 2.90 -10.80
N GLN A 147 6.21 1.56 -10.77
CA GLN A 147 7.40 0.71 -10.56
C GLN A 147 8.42 0.81 -11.71
N MET A 148 7.98 1.16 -12.92
CA MET A 148 8.82 1.22 -14.12
C MET A 148 9.33 2.62 -14.46
N GLY A 149 9.02 3.65 -13.65
CA GLY A 149 9.41 5.03 -13.95
C GLY A 149 8.72 5.63 -15.19
N LEU A 150 7.66 5.00 -15.69
CA LEU A 150 6.90 5.42 -16.88
C LEU A 150 5.79 6.42 -16.53
N THR A 151 6.09 7.36 -15.64
CA THR A 151 5.14 8.37 -15.17
C THR A 151 4.65 9.29 -16.29
N ALA A 152 5.46 9.55 -17.32
CA ALA A 152 5.06 10.32 -18.50
C ALA A 152 4.06 9.56 -19.38
N LEU A 153 4.27 8.26 -19.60
CA LEU A 153 3.40 7.47 -20.47
C LEU A 153 2.01 7.32 -19.89
N ALA A 154 1.86 6.87 -18.63
CA ALA A 154 0.50 6.73 -18.10
C ALA A 154 -0.25 8.07 -17.95
N ALA A 155 0.42 9.24 -18.04
CA ALA A 155 -0.24 10.55 -18.15
C ALA A 155 -0.93 10.74 -19.49
N GLN A 156 -0.34 10.19 -20.56
CA GLN A 156 -0.94 10.18 -21.89
C GLN A 156 -2.09 9.18 -21.97
N LEU A 157 -2.06 8.09 -21.19
CA LEU A 157 -3.05 7.01 -21.30
C LEU A 157 -4.37 7.34 -20.67
N HIS A 158 -4.32 8.11 -19.59
CA HIS A 158 -5.50 8.49 -18.82
C HIS A 158 -5.56 10.02 -18.69
N PRO A 159 -5.89 10.77 -19.76
CA PRO A 159 -6.02 12.24 -19.69
C PRO A 159 -7.13 12.70 -18.73
N TRP A 160 -8.05 11.79 -18.38
CA TRP A 160 -9.09 11.95 -17.36
C TRP A 160 -8.64 11.50 -15.95
N ASP A 161 -7.38 11.07 -15.77
CA ASP A 161 -6.87 10.69 -14.46
C ASP A 161 -6.65 11.95 -13.63
N ILE A 162 -7.71 12.32 -12.91
CA ILE A 162 -7.73 13.39 -11.92
C ILE A 162 -6.52 13.27 -10.98
N THR A 163 -6.03 12.06 -10.66
CA THR A 163 -4.84 11.88 -9.80
C THR A 163 -3.58 12.47 -10.42
N ARG A 164 -3.40 12.37 -11.74
CA ARG A 164 -2.24 12.95 -12.41
C ARG A 164 -2.41 14.42 -12.75
N GLN A 165 -3.63 14.84 -13.06
CA GLN A 165 -3.93 16.26 -13.15
C GLN A 165 -3.61 16.95 -11.81
N LEU A 166 -3.99 16.33 -10.69
CA LEU A 166 -3.59 16.74 -9.35
C LEU A 166 -2.07 16.75 -9.14
N ASP A 167 -1.38 15.66 -9.50
CA ASP A 167 0.07 15.54 -9.30
C ASP A 167 0.89 16.46 -10.23
N ALA A 168 0.31 16.91 -11.36
CA ALA A 168 0.87 17.93 -12.25
C ALA A 168 0.49 19.36 -11.84
N GLY A 169 -0.29 19.54 -10.77
CA GLY A 169 -0.84 20.84 -10.36
C GLY A 169 -1.88 21.42 -11.32
N ASN A 170 -2.34 20.65 -12.30
CA ASN A 170 -3.34 21.03 -13.28
C ASN A 170 -4.74 20.76 -12.73
N PHE A 171 -5.21 21.60 -11.80
CA PHE A 171 -6.59 21.53 -11.32
C PHE A 171 -7.55 22.04 -12.40
N GLN A 172 -7.95 21.19 -13.34
CA GLN A 172 -9.19 21.47 -14.06
C GLN A 172 -10.32 21.18 -13.08
N GLN A 173 -11.09 22.21 -12.73
CA GLN A 173 -12.25 22.05 -11.84
C GLN A 173 -13.19 21.01 -12.45
N SER A 174 -13.10 19.76 -12.02
CA SER A 174 -14.07 18.75 -12.41
C SER A 174 -15.37 19.10 -11.70
N THR A 175 -16.23 19.85 -12.39
CA THR A 175 -17.51 20.33 -11.84
C THR A 175 -18.57 19.24 -11.77
N THR A 176 -18.36 18.11 -12.44
CA THR A 176 -19.32 17.01 -12.46
C THR A 176 -18.97 15.96 -11.39
N PRO A 177 -19.80 15.79 -10.36
CA PRO A 177 -19.65 14.69 -9.41
C PRO A 177 -19.70 13.37 -10.15
N ARG A 178 -18.76 12.47 -9.87
CA ARG A 178 -18.80 11.09 -10.33
C ARG A 178 -19.00 10.21 -9.11
N PRO A 179 -20.19 9.64 -8.90
CA PRO A 179 -20.45 8.74 -7.78
C PRO A 179 -19.41 7.63 -7.75
N ASN A 180 -18.84 7.36 -6.57
CA ASN A 180 -17.79 6.35 -6.36
C ASN A 180 -16.42 6.62 -7.01
N ASP A 181 -16.16 7.78 -7.60
CA ASP A 181 -14.85 8.12 -8.15
C ASP A 181 -13.91 8.62 -7.05
N TRP A 182 -12.97 7.77 -6.63
CA TRP A 182 -11.93 8.12 -5.66
C TRP A 182 -11.05 9.29 -6.13
N GLY A 183 -10.78 9.41 -7.43
CA GLY A 183 -9.98 10.50 -7.98
C GLY A 183 -10.65 11.85 -7.77
N TRP A 184 -11.95 11.94 -8.08
CA TRP A 184 -12.75 13.14 -7.84
C TRP A 184 -12.84 13.49 -6.35
N ARG A 185 -13.12 12.51 -5.47
CA ARG A 185 -13.13 12.75 -4.01
C ARG A 185 -11.77 13.25 -3.52
N ARG A 186 -10.68 12.63 -3.98
CA ARG A 186 -9.31 13.06 -3.66
C ARG A 186 -9.06 14.51 -4.09
N GLU A 187 -9.51 14.91 -5.28
CA GLU A 187 -9.42 16.30 -5.73
C GLU A 187 -10.18 17.24 -4.80
N MET A 188 -11.43 16.90 -4.44
CA MET A 188 -12.22 17.71 -3.53
C MET A 188 -11.55 17.85 -2.16
N LEU A 189 -10.96 16.79 -1.63
CA LEU A 189 -10.20 16.85 -0.38
C LEU A 189 -8.97 17.77 -0.51
N LEU A 190 -8.13 17.54 -1.53
CA LEU A 190 -6.88 18.27 -1.72
C LEU A 190 -7.09 19.75 -2.08
N THR A 191 -8.23 20.10 -2.69
CA THR A 191 -8.63 21.48 -2.99
C THR A 191 -9.44 22.15 -1.87
N GLY A 192 -9.68 21.45 -0.76
CA GLY A 192 -10.42 22.00 0.38
C GLY A 192 -11.92 22.15 0.15
N ARG A 193 -12.47 21.41 -0.82
CA ARG A 193 -13.88 21.36 -1.20
C ARG A 193 -14.57 20.09 -0.71
N ALA A 194 -14.19 19.58 0.45
CA ALA A 194 -14.78 18.34 0.98
C ALA A 194 -16.30 18.46 1.21
N ASP A 195 -16.81 19.69 1.34
CA ASP A 195 -18.22 20.04 1.53
C ASP A 195 -19.10 19.73 0.31
N VAL A 196 -18.53 19.59 -0.88
CA VAL A 196 -19.31 19.23 -2.08
C VAL A 196 -19.49 17.71 -2.24
N ILE A 197 -18.88 16.90 -1.39
CA ILE A 197 -19.02 15.44 -1.42
C ILE A 197 -20.40 15.07 -0.85
N PRO A 198 -21.20 14.23 -1.55
CA PRO A 198 -22.54 13.86 -1.07
C PRO A 198 -22.51 13.22 0.32
N GLU A 199 -23.45 13.59 1.19
CA GLU A 199 -23.49 13.16 2.61
C GLU A 199 -23.46 11.63 2.80
N HIS A 200 -24.11 10.88 1.91
CA HIS A 200 -24.09 9.42 1.98
C HIS A 200 -22.70 8.82 1.71
N GLU A 201 -21.84 9.50 0.94
CA GLU A 201 -20.45 9.12 0.76
C GLU A 201 -19.60 9.57 1.95
N VAL A 202 -19.84 10.80 2.47
CA VAL A 202 -19.17 11.36 3.66
C VAL A 202 -19.21 10.38 4.83
N ALA A 203 -20.38 9.81 5.13
CA ALA A 203 -20.58 8.90 6.27
C ALA A 203 -19.78 7.58 6.19
N THR A 204 -19.20 7.27 5.03
CA THR A 204 -18.50 6.01 4.75
C THR A 204 -16.99 6.18 4.55
N ASP A 205 -16.49 7.42 4.50
CA ASP A 205 -15.10 7.73 4.18
C ASP A 205 -14.44 8.54 5.29
N ILE A 206 -13.49 7.90 5.98
CA ILE A 206 -12.78 8.53 7.11
C ILE A 206 -12.00 9.77 6.67
N ALA A 207 -11.44 9.80 5.46
CA ALA A 207 -10.66 10.94 4.99
C ALA A 207 -11.54 12.17 4.79
N VAL A 208 -12.76 11.95 4.30
CA VAL A 208 -13.77 13.00 4.13
C VAL A 208 -14.25 13.52 5.47
N LEU A 209 -14.58 12.63 6.42
CA LEU A 209 -14.97 13.03 7.78
C LEU A 209 -13.87 13.86 8.45
N MET A 210 -12.62 13.42 8.34
CA MET A 210 -11.46 14.13 8.88
C MET A 210 -11.26 15.50 8.23
N ALA A 211 -11.37 15.61 6.90
CA ALA A 211 -11.26 16.88 6.18
C ALA A 211 -12.38 17.87 6.51
N LEU A 212 -13.59 17.38 6.84
CA LEU A 212 -14.73 18.17 7.29
C LEU A 212 -14.68 18.51 8.80
N GLY A 213 -13.66 18.06 9.53
CA GLY A 213 -13.55 18.25 10.98
C GLY A 213 -14.54 17.42 11.80
N ARG A 214 -15.21 16.43 11.19
CA ARG A 214 -16.17 15.50 11.83
C ARG A 214 -15.44 14.34 12.53
N ILE A 215 -14.60 14.68 13.50
CA ILE A 215 -13.65 13.73 14.10
C ILE A 215 -14.36 12.64 14.91
N ASP A 216 -15.43 12.98 15.64
CA ASP A 216 -16.18 12.00 16.41
C ASP A 216 -16.81 10.93 15.50
N ASP A 217 -17.36 11.35 14.36
CA ASP A 217 -17.87 10.45 13.33
C ASP A 217 -16.75 9.58 12.73
N ALA A 218 -15.56 10.16 12.50
CA ALA A 218 -14.39 9.43 12.00
C ALA A 218 -13.91 8.37 13.01
N VAL A 219 -13.93 8.66 14.31
CA VAL A 219 -13.66 7.69 15.38
C VAL A 219 -14.69 6.57 15.36
N ALA A 220 -15.98 6.89 15.35
CA ALA A 220 -17.06 5.91 15.33
C ALA A 220 -17.03 5.02 14.06
N LEU A 221 -16.63 5.58 12.92
CA LEU A 221 -16.39 4.80 11.70
C LEU A 221 -15.17 3.88 11.85
N GLY A 222 -14.05 4.38 12.34
CA GLY A 222 -12.84 3.58 12.54
C GLY A 222 -12.99 2.49 13.60
N GLU A 223 -13.91 2.64 14.57
CA GLU A 223 -14.26 1.57 15.49
C GLU A 223 -14.85 0.35 14.77
N ARG A 224 -15.64 0.60 13.72
CA ARG A 224 -16.22 -0.41 12.83
C ARG A 224 -15.24 -0.88 11.75
N GLN A 225 -14.24 -0.06 11.42
CA GLN A 225 -13.23 -0.32 10.40
C GLN A 225 -11.82 -0.22 11.01
N PRO A 226 -11.35 -1.27 11.71
CA PRO A 226 -10.09 -1.21 12.46
C PRO A 226 -8.93 -0.70 11.61
N HIS A 227 -8.85 -1.13 10.36
CA HIS A 227 -7.77 -0.77 9.44
C HIS A 227 -7.63 0.74 9.14
N LEU A 228 -8.61 1.59 9.46
CA LEU A 228 -8.56 3.06 9.30
C LEU A 228 -8.49 3.83 10.62
N TYR A 229 -8.60 3.15 11.75
CA TYR A 229 -8.90 3.77 13.05
C TYR A 229 -7.77 4.61 13.65
N ALA A 230 -6.52 4.36 13.27
CA ALA A 230 -5.37 5.01 13.91
C ALA A 230 -5.36 6.53 13.67
N TRP A 231 -5.83 6.96 12.51
CA TRP A 231 -5.73 8.35 12.06
C TRP A 231 -6.53 9.35 12.91
N PRO A 232 -7.86 9.21 13.11
CA PRO A 232 -8.61 10.11 13.98
C PRO A 232 -8.11 10.09 15.44
N ARG A 233 -7.64 8.94 15.92
CA ARG A 233 -7.05 8.81 17.26
C ARG A 233 -5.77 9.62 17.38
N TYR A 234 -4.89 9.58 16.38
CA TYR A 234 -3.66 10.38 16.41
C TYR A 234 -3.97 11.88 16.42
N LEU A 235 -5.00 12.33 15.72
CA LEU A 235 -5.44 13.73 15.79
C LEU A 235 -5.95 14.11 17.19
N LEU A 236 -6.79 13.27 17.81
CA LEU A 236 -7.25 13.49 19.18
C LEU A 236 -6.10 13.48 20.19
N GLY A 237 -5.12 12.57 20.00
CA GLY A 237 -3.93 12.51 20.82
C GLY A 237 -3.05 13.75 20.67
N LEU A 238 -2.87 14.25 19.44
CA LEU A 238 -2.17 15.50 19.16
C LEU A 238 -2.86 16.67 19.86
N ARG A 239 -4.19 16.80 19.75
CA ARG A 239 -4.96 17.86 20.43
C ARG A 239 -4.80 17.84 21.94
N ALA A 240 -4.87 16.66 22.54
CA ALA A 240 -4.61 16.50 23.96
C ALA A 240 -3.19 16.93 24.35
N ALA A 241 -2.18 16.57 23.53
CA ALA A 241 -0.80 16.99 23.76
C ALA A 241 -0.62 18.52 23.62
N ILE A 242 -1.25 19.14 22.62
CA ILE A 242 -1.25 20.60 22.41
C ILE A 242 -1.86 21.32 23.63
N ALA A 243 -2.92 20.76 24.20
CA ALA A 243 -3.56 21.24 25.42
C ALA A 243 -2.76 20.96 26.71
N GLY A 244 -1.64 20.23 26.64
CA GLY A 244 -0.82 19.86 27.79
C GLY A 244 -1.29 18.60 28.53
N ASP A 245 -2.33 17.91 28.06
CA ASP A 245 -2.81 16.65 28.64
C ASP A 245 -2.12 15.44 27.99
N MET A 246 -0.84 15.25 28.35
CA MET A 246 -0.06 14.10 27.89
C MET A 246 -0.63 12.74 28.30
N PRO A 247 -1.21 12.56 29.51
CA PRO A 247 -1.91 11.33 29.85
C PRO A 247 -3.05 10.99 28.88
N ALA A 248 -3.88 11.97 28.48
CA ALA A 248 -4.91 11.74 27.47
C ALA A 248 -4.32 11.49 26.09
N ALA A 249 -3.28 12.24 25.70
CA ALA A 249 -2.58 12.03 24.43
C ALA A 249 -2.10 10.58 24.30
N ARG A 250 -1.45 10.03 25.33
CA ARG A 250 -0.99 8.65 25.37
C ARG A 250 -2.11 7.64 25.20
N ARG A 251 -3.28 7.84 25.82
CA ARG A 251 -4.44 6.94 25.65
C ARG A 251 -4.89 6.87 24.20
N TRP A 252 -4.87 7.99 23.50
CA TRP A 252 -5.22 8.05 22.07
C TRP A 252 -4.14 7.45 21.16
N PHE A 253 -2.86 7.69 21.47
CA PHE A 253 -1.75 7.14 20.70
C PHE A 253 -1.61 5.62 20.81
N VAL A 254 -2.06 5.01 21.91
CA VAL A 254 -2.11 3.55 22.04
C VAL A 254 -3.11 2.98 21.05
N VAL A 255 -2.58 2.09 20.22
CA VAL A 255 -3.31 1.31 19.22
C VAL A 255 -3.55 -0.07 19.84
N PRO A 256 -4.81 -0.52 20.03
CA PRO A 256 -5.08 -1.75 20.76
C PRO A 256 -4.48 -3.01 20.10
N PRO A 257 -3.83 -3.91 20.84
CA PRO A 257 -3.09 -5.06 20.28
C PRO A 257 -3.99 -6.08 19.56
N GLU A 258 -5.26 -6.15 19.89
CA GLU A 258 -6.24 -7.10 19.32
C GLU A 258 -6.67 -6.75 17.89
N ARG A 259 -6.16 -5.67 17.31
CA ARG A 259 -6.53 -5.19 15.97
C ARG A 259 -5.29 -5.15 15.07
N THR A 260 -5.38 -5.83 13.93
CA THR A 260 -4.38 -5.75 12.85
C THR A 260 -4.63 -4.47 12.05
N PHE A 261 -3.88 -3.41 12.35
CA PHE A 261 -4.02 -2.13 11.67
C PHE A 261 -3.17 -2.06 10.41
N THR A 262 -3.79 -1.84 9.25
CA THR A 262 -3.06 -1.29 8.11
C THR A 262 -2.97 0.22 8.32
N GLN A 263 -1.88 0.69 8.89
CA GLN A 263 -1.67 2.10 9.20
C GLN A 263 -1.37 2.97 7.98
N ARG A 264 -2.16 2.82 6.91
CA ARG A 264 -2.00 3.62 5.71
C ARG A 264 -2.29 5.09 6.05
N ARG A 265 -1.40 6.01 5.63
CA ARG A 265 -1.59 7.48 5.65
C ARG A 265 -1.45 8.15 7.02
N CYS A 266 -0.76 7.53 7.97
CA CYS A 266 -0.41 8.16 9.25
C CYS A 266 1.04 7.93 9.65
N GLU A 267 1.89 7.67 8.65
CA GLU A 267 3.25 7.21 8.85
C GLU A 267 4.18 8.32 9.34
N PRO A 268 4.17 9.55 8.77
CA PRO A 268 4.91 10.66 9.36
C PRO A 268 4.49 10.88 10.82
N ALA A 269 3.19 10.71 11.12
CA ALA A 269 2.70 10.84 12.48
C ALA A 269 3.38 9.82 13.42
N ARG A 270 3.41 8.53 13.05
CA ARG A 270 3.98 7.49 13.92
C ARG A 270 5.50 7.53 14.02
N THR A 271 6.20 7.77 12.91
CA THR A 271 7.67 7.70 12.86
C THR A 271 8.32 8.98 13.39
N LEU A 272 7.68 10.14 13.19
CA LEU A 272 8.26 11.45 13.51
C LEU A 272 7.44 12.20 14.57
N ILE A 273 6.16 12.51 14.31
CA ILE A 273 5.40 13.48 15.12
C ILE A 273 5.14 12.96 16.54
N LEU A 274 4.52 11.79 16.69
CA LEU A 274 4.19 11.19 17.97
C LEU A 274 5.40 11.01 18.89
N PRO A 275 6.52 10.42 18.42
CA PRO A 275 7.68 10.28 19.30
C PRO A 275 8.38 11.62 19.55
N TRP A 276 8.29 12.60 18.65
CA TRP A 276 8.75 13.96 18.95
C TRP A 276 7.91 14.64 20.03
N LEU A 277 6.57 14.51 20.01
CA LEU A 277 5.69 14.99 21.08
C LEU A 277 6.06 14.37 22.44
N ARG A 278 6.46 13.10 22.45
CA ARG A 278 6.94 12.42 23.66
C ARG A 278 8.28 12.99 24.14
N GLU A 279 9.22 13.28 23.24
CA GLU A 279 10.47 13.97 23.63
C GLU A 279 10.19 15.36 24.21
N LEU A 280 9.29 16.14 23.60
CA LEU A 280 8.85 17.45 24.13
C LEU A 280 8.20 17.33 25.51
N ALA A 281 7.56 16.21 25.82
CA ALA A 281 7.00 15.88 27.13
C ALA A 281 8.03 15.31 28.12
N GLY A 282 9.32 15.29 27.77
CA GLY A 282 10.42 14.85 28.64
C GLY A 282 10.84 13.37 28.48
N GLU A 283 10.21 12.61 27.59
CA GLU A 283 10.61 11.22 27.30
C GLU A 283 11.83 11.18 26.36
N ARG A 284 13.00 11.50 26.91
CA ARG A 284 14.25 11.58 26.14
C ARG A 284 14.53 10.28 25.38
N GLY A 285 14.81 10.40 24.08
CA GLY A 285 15.14 9.27 23.20
C GLY A 285 13.93 8.58 22.57
N ALA A 286 12.71 9.05 22.82
CA ALA A 286 11.51 8.49 22.20
C ALA A 286 11.55 8.52 20.66
N LEU A 287 12.11 9.57 20.05
CA LEU A 287 12.29 9.67 18.60
C LEU A 287 13.29 8.65 18.08
N THR A 288 14.45 8.55 18.72
CA THR A 288 15.48 7.58 18.36
C THR A 288 14.95 6.14 18.47
N ALA A 289 14.23 5.80 19.56
CA ALA A 289 13.66 4.48 19.75
C ALA A 289 12.61 4.13 18.69
N ALA A 290 11.70 5.06 18.36
CA ALA A 290 10.69 4.85 17.34
C ALA A 290 11.29 4.70 15.93
N CYS A 291 12.34 5.46 15.61
CA CYS A 291 13.06 5.34 14.35
C CYS A 291 13.77 3.98 14.25
N SER A 292 14.44 3.53 15.31
CA SER A 292 15.08 2.21 15.34
C SER A 292 14.07 1.07 15.13
N ASP A 293 12.92 1.09 15.83
CA ASP A 293 11.85 0.10 15.59
C ASP A 293 11.38 0.10 14.14
N THR A 294 11.19 1.29 13.55
CA THR A 294 10.74 1.42 12.17
C THR A 294 11.78 0.87 11.19
N ARG A 295 13.07 1.20 11.39
CA ARG A 295 14.18 0.70 10.58
C ARG A 295 14.27 -0.83 10.63
N ASP A 296 14.17 -1.41 11.82
CA ASP A 296 14.43 -2.83 12.06
C ASP A 296 13.24 -3.71 11.66
N ASN A 297 12.01 -3.24 11.90
CA ASN A 297 10.82 -4.07 11.82
C ASN A 297 9.87 -3.71 10.67
N ARG A 298 10.09 -2.60 9.94
CA ARG A 298 9.09 -2.04 9.00
C ARG A 298 9.60 -1.67 7.62
N ARG A 299 10.69 -2.29 7.18
CA ARG A 299 11.30 -2.01 5.87
C ARG A 299 10.29 -2.04 4.71
N TRP A 300 9.41 -3.04 4.68
CA TRP A 300 8.47 -3.26 3.57
C TRP A 300 7.08 -2.63 3.79
N PHE A 301 6.95 -1.78 4.81
CA PHE A 301 5.69 -1.13 5.13
C PHE A 301 5.53 0.17 4.35
N ASP A 302 4.29 0.47 3.92
CA ASP A 302 3.88 1.70 3.22
C ASP A 302 4.92 2.24 2.23
N ARG A 303 5.21 1.43 1.20
CA ARG A 303 6.12 1.79 0.11
C ARG A 303 7.52 2.21 0.57
N GLN A 304 7.92 1.77 1.77
CA GLN A 304 9.20 2.05 2.43
C GLN A 304 9.44 3.51 2.85
N ARG A 305 8.44 4.41 2.71
CA ARG A 305 8.57 5.81 3.15
C ARG A 305 9.00 5.94 4.61
N PRO A 306 8.36 5.23 5.57
CA PRO A 306 8.68 5.42 6.98
C PRO A 306 10.06 4.88 7.32
N TRP A 307 10.49 3.84 6.60
CA TRP A 307 11.81 3.24 6.75
C TRP A 307 12.90 4.22 6.29
N HIS A 308 12.76 4.85 5.13
CA HIS A 308 13.72 5.88 4.68
C HIS A 308 13.72 7.10 5.62
N LEU A 309 12.53 7.58 6.01
CA LEU A 309 12.40 8.69 6.97
C LEU A 309 13.10 8.38 8.30
N ALA A 310 12.91 7.18 8.86
CA ALA A 310 13.56 6.75 10.09
C ALA A 310 15.09 6.72 9.94
N ARG A 311 15.61 6.21 8.82
CA ARG A 311 17.06 6.17 8.55
C ARG A 311 17.66 7.57 8.42
N TYR A 312 16.94 8.50 7.81
CA TYR A 312 17.36 9.91 7.74
C TYR A 312 17.43 10.54 9.13
N LEU A 313 16.40 10.34 9.96
CA LEU A 313 16.35 10.84 11.35
C LEU A 313 17.43 10.23 12.26
N LEU A 314 17.88 9.00 11.95
CA LEU A 314 19.00 8.33 12.61
C LEU A 314 20.38 8.75 12.07
N GLY A 315 20.43 9.53 10.98
CA GLY A 315 21.67 9.95 10.32
C GLY A 315 22.36 8.84 9.50
N GLU A 316 21.64 7.77 9.16
CA GLU A 316 22.17 6.66 8.36
C GLU A 316 22.14 6.92 6.85
N ILE A 317 21.30 7.86 6.42
CA ILE A 317 21.23 8.37 5.05
C ILE A 317 21.18 9.90 5.11
N ASP A 318 21.70 10.54 4.07
CA ASP A 318 21.60 11.98 3.88
C ASP A 318 20.31 12.37 3.15
N GLU A 319 20.17 13.66 2.81
CA GLU A 319 19.00 14.16 2.09
C GLU A 319 18.85 13.54 0.69
N ALA A 320 19.97 13.30 0.01
CA ALA A 320 19.97 12.66 -1.31
C ALA A 320 19.44 11.23 -1.20
N GLY A 321 19.86 10.48 -0.18
CA GLY A 321 19.38 9.14 0.11
C GLY A 321 17.90 9.07 0.47
N LEU A 322 17.35 10.07 1.18
CA LEU A 322 15.91 10.16 1.45
C LEU A 322 15.12 10.46 0.17
N ARG A 323 15.59 11.38 -0.67
CA ARG A 323 14.94 11.73 -1.94
C ARG A 323 15.01 10.61 -2.97
N ALA A 324 16.07 9.79 -2.94
CA ALA A 324 16.26 8.65 -3.83
C ALA A 324 15.49 7.38 -3.44
N GLN A 325 14.57 7.46 -2.48
CA GLN A 325 13.72 6.32 -2.10
C GLN A 325 12.81 5.87 -3.26
N PRO A 326 12.44 4.57 -3.36
CA PRO A 326 11.62 4.07 -4.47
C PRO A 326 10.30 4.80 -4.66
N TYR A 327 9.65 5.21 -3.56
CA TYR A 327 8.44 6.01 -3.59
C TYR A 327 8.73 7.44 -3.16
N CYS A 328 9.16 8.27 -4.12
CA CYS A 328 9.68 9.61 -3.85
C CYS A 328 8.64 10.74 -3.96
N GLN A 329 7.36 10.45 -4.22
CA GLN A 329 6.33 11.46 -4.51
C GLN A 329 6.20 12.54 -3.42
N TYR A 330 6.36 12.14 -2.15
CA TYR A 330 6.22 13.01 -0.97
C TYR A 330 7.53 13.19 -0.20
N ALA A 331 8.66 12.78 -0.79
CA ALA A 331 9.96 12.79 -0.12
C ALA A 331 10.37 14.20 0.33
N GLU A 332 9.99 15.24 -0.42
CA GLU A 332 10.28 16.63 -0.05
C GLU A 332 9.51 17.07 1.19
N ALA A 333 8.23 16.72 1.30
CA ALA A 333 7.43 17.02 2.49
C ALA A 333 7.96 16.26 3.71
N ASP A 334 8.30 14.98 3.55
CA ASP A 334 8.88 14.16 4.61
C ASP A 334 10.23 14.74 5.09
N LEU A 335 11.07 15.20 4.16
CA LEU A 335 12.35 15.83 4.46
C LEU A 335 12.19 17.15 5.20
N LEU A 336 11.35 18.07 4.73
CA LEU A 336 11.14 19.37 5.37
C LEU A 336 10.62 19.21 6.81
N LEU A 337 9.72 18.26 7.04
CA LEU A 337 9.20 17.98 8.38
C LEU A 337 10.30 17.38 9.28
N ALA A 338 11.13 16.48 8.75
CA ALA A 338 12.26 15.90 9.47
C ALA A 338 13.32 16.96 9.83
N GLN A 339 13.70 17.82 8.88
CA GLN A 339 14.62 18.94 9.08
C GLN A 339 14.11 19.89 10.16
N ALA A 340 12.81 20.21 10.14
CA ALA A 340 12.19 21.06 11.15
C ALA A 340 12.34 20.47 12.57
N VAL A 341 12.02 19.19 12.73
CA VAL A 341 12.16 18.48 14.02
C VAL A 341 13.62 18.37 14.45
N LEU A 342 14.55 18.05 13.55
CA LEU A 342 15.97 17.96 13.86
C LEU A 342 16.59 19.31 14.24
N ALA A 343 16.17 20.40 13.60
CA ALA A 343 16.57 21.75 13.97
C ALA A 343 16.04 22.12 15.37
N GLU A 344 14.76 21.84 15.64
CA GLU A 344 14.14 22.12 16.93
C GLU A 344 14.80 21.32 18.06
N ARG A 345 15.13 20.04 17.82
CA ARG A 345 15.85 19.17 18.75
C ARG A 345 17.25 19.68 19.09
N ARG A 346 17.89 20.42 18.18
CA ARG A 346 19.20 21.07 18.40
C ARG A 346 19.08 22.46 19.04
N GLY A 347 17.86 22.95 19.27
CA GLY A 347 17.62 24.31 19.78
C GLY A 347 17.68 25.40 18.72
N ASP A 348 17.82 25.05 17.44
CA ASP A 348 17.84 26.01 16.33
C ASP A 348 16.40 26.38 15.91
N ARG A 349 15.83 27.33 16.65
CA ARG A 349 14.45 27.82 16.43
C ARG A 349 14.25 28.42 15.05
N ALA A 350 15.26 29.12 14.52
CA ALA A 350 15.18 29.80 13.24
C ALA A 350 15.11 28.79 12.09
N ALA A 351 16.02 27.80 12.07
CA ALA A 351 16.00 26.76 11.05
C ALA A 351 14.76 25.85 11.16
N ALA A 352 14.29 25.57 12.39
CA ALA A 352 13.05 24.83 12.60
C ALA A 352 11.85 25.57 12.01
N SER A 353 11.72 26.86 12.32
CA SER A 353 10.63 27.70 11.81
C SER A 353 10.66 27.83 10.29
N ALA A 354 11.85 28.01 9.69
CA ALA A 354 12.00 28.06 8.24
C ALA A 354 11.53 26.77 7.57
N SER A 355 11.93 25.61 8.10
CA SER A 355 11.57 24.30 7.55
C SER A 355 10.08 23.99 7.69
N TYR A 356 9.46 24.34 8.84
CA TYR A 356 8.01 24.22 9.01
C TYR A 356 7.22 25.12 8.06
N ARG A 357 7.67 26.35 7.81
CA ARG A 357 7.04 27.24 6.82
C ARG A 357 7.17 26.68 5.41
N ALA A 358 8.36 26.23 5.01
CA ALA A 358 8.58 25.61 3.72
C ALA A 358 7.65 24.39 3.51
N TRP A 359 7.45 23.56 4.54
CA TRP A 359 6.46 22.48 4.50
C TRP A 359 5.02 23.01 4.32
N ALA A 360 4.65 24.03 5.09
CA ALA A 360 3.33 24.67 5.05
C ALA A 360 3.06 25.46 3.76
N ASP A 361 4.11 25.77 2.98
CA ASP A 361 4.01 26.43 1.68
C ASP A 361 3.90 25.41 0.52
N LEU A 362 4.26 24.13 0.74
CA LEU A 362 4.05 23.08 -0.27
C LEU A 362 2.57 22.94 -0.60
N PRO A 363 2.16 22.76 -1.86
CA PRO A 363 0.77 22.39 -2.16
C PRO A 363 0.35 21.10 -1.43
N ARG A 364 -0.89 20.97 -0.97
CA ARG A 364 -1.36 19.79 -0.19
C ARG A 364 -1.08 18.45 -0.87
N TRP A 365 -1.24 18.38 -2.19
CA TRP A 365 -0.96 17.18 -3.00
C TRP A 365 0.53 16.81 -3.11
N ARG A 366 1.44 17.72 -2.72
CA ARG A 366 2.87 17.44 -2.54
C ARG A 366 3.20 16.92 -1.15
N ARG A 367 2.27 17.02 -0.20
CA ARG A 367 2.45 16.59 1.20
C ARG A 367 2.00 15.15 1.40
N ASP A 368 0.85 14.79 0.84
CA ASP A 368 0.35 13.41 0.87
C ASP A 368 -0.70 13.14 -0.24
N ASP A 369 -1.19 11.90 -0.29
CA ASP A 369 -2.25 11.47 -1.22
C ASP A 369 -3.66 11.93 -0.80
N VAL A 370 -3.82 12.40 0.44
CA VAL A 370 -5.03 12.99 1.02
C VAL A 370 -4.67 14.16 1.93
N VAL A 371 -5.65 14.93 2.39
CA VAL A 371 -5.40 15.91 3.46
C VAL A 371 -5.08 15.16 4.75
N GLU A 372 -3.86 15.33 5.28
CA GLU A 372 -3.37 14.70 6.50
C GLU A 372 -3.43 15.68 7.70
N PRO A 373 -4.55 15.77 8.43
CA PRO A 373 -4.76 16.81 9.44
C PRO A 373 -3.83 16.70 10.66
N VAL A 374 -3.22 15.54 10.94
CA VAL A 374 -2.28 15.42 12.07
C VAL A 374 -1.04 16.27 11.80
N SER A 375 -0.44 16.15 10.61
CA SER A 375 0.72 16.94 10.20
C SER A 375 0.36 18.41 10.06
N GLU A 376 -0.79 18.74 9.45
CA GLU A 376 -1.26 20.13 9.31
C GLU A 376 -1.41 20.82 10.68
N GLU A 377 -2.13 20.19 11.61
CA GLU A 377 -2.37 20.75 12.94
C GLU A 377 -1.08 20.79 13.78
N PHE A 378 -0.22 19.79 13.64
CA PHE A 378 1.09 19.76 14.29
C PHE A 378 1.98 20.91 13.81
N VAL A 379 2.14 21.10 12.49
CA VAL A 379 2.97 22.16 11.92
C VAL A 379 2.44 23.54 12.31
N ALA A 380 1.11 23.76 12.24
CA ALA A 380 0.49 25.00 12.67
C ALA A 380 0.79 25.30 14.15
N TRP A 381 0.65 24.31 15.04
CA TRP A 381 0.99 24.44 16.46
C TRP A 381 2.47 24.74 16.69
N ARG A 382 3.38 24.05 15.99
CA ARG A 382 4.82 24.29 16.12
C ARG A 382 5.21 25.69 15.68
N LEU A 383 4.67 26.17 14.56
CA LEU A 383 4.90 27.54 14.09
C LEU A 383 4.45 28.58 15.12
N ALA A 384 3.27 28.40 15.73
CA ALA A 384 2.79 29.28 16.79
C ALA A 384 3.70 29.26 18.03
N LYS A 385 4.17 28.07 18.45
CA LYS A 385 5.10 27.93 19.59
C LYS A 385 6.49 28.52 19.32
N LEU A 386 6.99 28.44 18.10
CA LEU A 386 8.30 28.98 17.72
C LEU A 386 8.27 30.50 17.51
N ALA A 387 7.11 31.07 17.18
CA ALA A 387 6.91 32.51 17.06
C ALA A 387 6.74 33.22 18.42
N ALA A 388 6.33 32.50 19.46
CA ALA A 388 6.25 33.05 20.81
C ALA A 388 7.65 33.47 21.32
N PRO A 389 7.76 34.61 22.02
CA PRO A 389 9.03 35.18 22.49
C PRO A 389 9.75 34.33 23.53
#